data_AF-A0A1Q4R6Z5-F1
#
_entry.id   AF-A0A1Q4R6Z5-F1
#
_cell.length_a   1.000
_cell.length_b   1.000
_cell.length_c   1.000
_cell.angle_alpha   90.00
_cell.angle_beta   90.00
_cell.angle_gamma   90.00
#
_symmetry.space_group_name_H-M   'P 1'
#
loop_
_entity.id
_entity.type
_entity.pdbx_description
1 polymer ?
#
loop_
_entity_poly.entity_id
_entity_poly.type
_entity_poly.pdbx_seq_one_letter_code
_entity_poly.pdbx_strand_id
1 'polypeptide(L)'
;MSLTIECQPRPEGINPRALRRDGLLPVNVYGHKGADSDVFVVNYKEALNLLKQATPNETVVEVKTPDWSGSAVIREIQSHPWKRNLYHLSFFHTEAA
;
A
#
# COMPACT_ATOMS: atom_id res chain seq x y z
N MET A 1 13.65 -13.62 -1.67
CA MET A 1 12.40 -13.75 -0.91
C MET A 1 11.41 -12.82 -1.58
N SER A 2 10.24 -13.31 -2.01
CA SER A 2 9.18 -12.45 -2.54
C SER A 2 8.52 -11.71 -1.36
N LEU A 3 8.43 -10.38 -1.47
CA LEU A 3 7.69 -9.55 -0.52
C LEU A 3 6.24 -9.51 -0.99
N THR A 4 5.32 -10.03 -0.19
CA THR A 4 3.88 -10.04 -0.50
C THR A 4 3.13 -9.20 0.53
N ILE A 5 2.13 -8.44 0.08
CA ILE A 5 1.22 -7.69 0.96
C ILE A 5 -0.24 -7.95 0.57
N GLU A 6 -1.08 -8.18 1.58
CA GLU A 6 -2.51 -8.38 1.41
C GLU A 6 -3.28 -7.08 1.64
N CYS A 7 -4.12 -6.73 0.68
CA CYS A 7 -4.90 -5.51 0.62
C CYS A 7 -6.40 -5.83 0.73
N GLN A 8 -7.09 -5.08 1.59
CA GLN A 8 -8.54 -5.16 1.76
C GLN A 8 -9.22 -3.95 1.12
N PRO A 9 -10.43 -4.11 0.56
CA PRO A 9 -11.20 -3.00 0.01
C PRO A 9 -11.51 -2.01 1.13
N ARG A 10 -11.36 -0.72 0.82
CA ARG A 10 -11.61 0.32 1.81
C ARG A 10 -13.13 0.45 2.06
N PRO A 11 -13.60 0.39 3.32
CA PRO A 11 -14.99 0.70 3.63
C PRO A 11 -15.33 2.16 3.28
N GLU A 12 -16.44 2.34 2.57
CA GLU A 12 -16.90 3.65 2.10
C GLU A 12 -17.30 4.57 3.26
N GLY A 13 -17.01 5.87 3.14
CA GLY A 13 -17.41 6.89 4.11
C GLY A 13 -16.60 6.94 5.41
N ILE A 14 -15.62 6.04 5.63
CA ILE A 14 -14.80 6.06 6.85
C ILE A 14 -13.64 7.06 6.73
N ASN A 15 -13.50 7.91 7.75
CA ASN A 15 -12.40 8.86 7.88
C ASN A 15 -11.05 8.12 7.97
N PRO A 16 -10.04 8.45 7.13
CA PRO A 16 -8.71 7.84 7.20
C PRO A 16 -8.04 7.88 8.57
N ARG A 17 -8.39 8.87 9.42
CA ARG A 17 -7.86 8.94 10.79
C ARG A 17 -8.41 7.83 11.69
N ALA A 18 -9.66 7.43 11.49
CA ALA A 18 -10.27 6.32 12.23
C ALA A 18 -9.59 5.01 11.85
N LEU A 19 -9.40 4.75 10.55
CA LEU A 19 -8.67 3.58 10.06
C LEU A 19 -7.28 3.47 10.70
N ARG A 20 -6.51 4.56 10.74
CA ARG A 20 -5.18 4.56 11.37
C ARG A 20 -5.22 4.30 12.88
N ARG A 21 -6.28 4.68 13.57
CA ARG A 21 -6.49 4.37 14.99
C ARG A 21 -6.78 2.89 15.19
N ASP A 22 -7.44 2.26 14.23
CA ASP A 22 -7.78 0.83 14.23
C ASP A 22 -6.61 -0.06 13.76
N GLY A 23 -5.43 0.53 13.51
CA GLY A 23 -4.24 -0.19 13.05
C GLY A 23 -4.24 -0.50 11.55
N LEU A 24 -5.12 0.18 10.81
CA LEU A 24 -5.29 0.03 9.37
C LEU A 24 -4.67 1.23 8.64
N LEU A 25 -3.87 0.95 7.61
CA LEU A 25 -3.20 1.95 6.81
C LEU A 25 -3.90 2.11 5.46
N PRO A 26 -4.31 3.32 5.07
CA PRO A 26 -4.86 3.57 3.74
C PRO A 26 -3.75 3.49 2.69
N VAL A 27 -4.06 2.84 1.57
CA VAL A 27 -3.13 2.56 0.48
C VAL A 27 -3.81 2.81 -0.85
N ASN A 28 -3.07 3.34 -1.82
CA ASN A 28 -3.52 3.42 -3.20
C ASN A 28 -2.71 2.49 -4.09
N VAL A 29 -3.39 1.81 -5.01
CA VAL A 29 -2.76 1.05 -6.10
C VAL A 29 -3.21 1.70 -7.41
N TYR A 30 -2.27 2.06 -8.25
CA TYR A 30 -2.55 2.67 -9.56
C TYR A 30 -1.59 2.15 -10.64
N GLY A 31 -2.00 2.32 -11.89
CA GLY A 31 -1.28 1.81 -13.07
C GLY A 31 -1.69 0.41 -13.50
N HIS A 32 -2.48 -0.33 -12.71
CA HIS A 32 -3.00 -1.66 -13.06
C HIS A 32 -4.23 -1.60 -13.99
N LYS A 33 -4.97 -0.49 -13.96
CA LYS A 33 -6.13 -0.21 -14.85
C LYS A 33 -5.89 1.07 -15.66
N GLY A 34 -4.66 1.27 -16.14
CA GLY A 34 -4.29 2.49 -16.87
C GLY A 34 -4.33 3.73 -15.97
N ALA A 35 -5.31 4.62 -16.20
CA ALA A 35 -5.45 5.88 -15.47
C ALA A 35 -6.21 5.76 -14.13
N ASP A 36 -6.88 4.64 -13.89
CA ASP A 36 -7.66 4.44 -12.68
C ASP A 36 -6.77 4.08 -11.48
N SER A 37 -7.20 4.55 -10.30
CA SER A 37 -6.57 4.25 -9.01
C SER A 37 -7.59 3.61 -8.08
N ASP A 38 -7.24 2.47 -7.52
CA ASP A 38 -8.07 1.78 -6.54
C ASP A 38 -7.53 2.04 -5.13
N VAL A 39 -8.46 2.22 -4.18
CA VAL A 39 -8.15 2.57 -2.79
C VAL A 39 -8.38 1.36 -1.89
N PHE A 40 -7.33 0.97 -1.20
CA PHE A 40 -7.30 -0.18 -0.32
C PHE A 40 -6.84 0.18 1.09
N VAL A 41 -6.86 -0.82 1.94
CA VAL A 41 -6.42 -0.75 3.32
C VAL A 41 -5.57 -1.98 3.62
N VAL A 42 -4.46 -1.77 4.31
CA VAL A 42 -3.56 -2.84 4.75
C VAL A 42 -3.33 -2.77 6.25
N ASN A 43 -2.88 -3.85 6.85
CA ASN A 43 -2.47 -3.84 8.25
C ASN A 43 -1.21 -2.97 8.42
N TYR A 44 -1.24 -2.04 9.39
CA TYR A 44 -0.12 -1.14 9.66
C TYR A 44 1.18 -1.89 10.00
N LYS A 45 1.09 -3.01 10.72
CA LYS A 45 2.28 -3.80 11.11
C LYS A 45 2.93 -4.47 9.90
N GLU A 46 2.12 -5.01 9.00
CA GLU A 46 2.59 -5.66 7.77
C GLU A 46 3.25 -4.64 6.84
N ALA A 47 2.60 -3.48 6.66
CA ALA A 47 3.18 -2.37 5.90
C ALA A 47 4.54 -1.91 6.48
N LEU A 48 4.67 -1.81 7.80
CA LEU A 48 5.95 -1.47 8.42
C LEU A 48 7.02 -2.54 8.23
N ASN A 49 6.67 -3.82 8.33
CA ASN A 49 7.61 -4.90 8.10
C ASN A 49 8.06 -4.95 6.64
N LEU A 50 7.15 -4.68 5.72
CA LEU A 50 7.44 -4.54 4.31
C LEU A 50 8.42 -3.38 4.06
N LEU A 51 8.17 -2.19 4.61
CA LEU A 51 9.06 -1.04 4.46
C LEU A 51 10.47 -1.23 5.05
N LYS A 52 10.66 -2.15 6.01
CA LYS A 52 11.99 -2.49 6.52
C LYS A 52 12.83 -3.31 5.54
N GLN A 53 12.16 -4.03 4.64
CA GLN A 53 12.77 -4.96 3.69
C GLN A 53 12.73 -4.42 2.25
N ALA A 54 11.81 -3.51 1.96
CA ALA A 54 11.58 -2.92 0.65
C ALA A 54 12.33 -1.58 0.52
N THR A 55 13.03 -1.41 -0.60
CA THR A 55 13.60 -0.13 -1.01
C THR A 55 12.61 0.57 -1.94
N PRO A 56 12.17 1.81 -1.63
CA PRO A 56 11.23 2.54 -2.48
C PRO A 56 11.75 2.66 -3.92
N ASN A 57 10.84 2.55 -4.90
CA ASN A 57 11.15 2.59 -6.34
C ASN A 57 12.05 1.48 -6.91
N GLU A 58 12.53 0.53 -6.10
CA GLU A 58 13.48 -0.50 -6.55
C GLU A 58 12.95 -1.91 -6.29
N THR A 59 12.44 -2.17 -5.08
CA THR A 59 11.94 -3.51 -4.76
C THR A 59 10.54 -3.74 -5.30
N VAL A 60 10.39 -4.81 -6.07
CA VAL A 60 9.10 -5.33 -6.55
C VAL A 60 8.42 -6.09 -5.41
N VAL A 61 7.18 -5.72 -5.14
CA VAL A 61 6.29 -6.28 -4.14
C VAL A 61 5.11 -6.91 -4.84
N GLU A 62 4.71 -8.10 -4.42
CA GLU A 62 3.48 -8.73 -4.86
C GLU A 62 2.30 -8.19 -4.03
N VAL A 63 1.40 -7.47 -4.67
CA VAL A 63 0.21 -6.91 -4.03
C VAL A 63 -0.97 -7.82 -4.34
N LYS A 64 -1.64 -8.30 -3.29
CA LYS A 64 -2.83 -9.16 -3.40
C LYS A 64 -4.06 -8.41 -2.92
N THR A 65 -4.97 -8.14 -3.84
CA THR A 65 -6.27 -7.54 -3.61
C THR A 65 -7.35 -8.57 -3.98
N PRO A 66 -8.56 -8.55 -3.37
CA PRO A 66 -9.65 -9.44 -3.77
C PRO A 66 -9.95 -9.46 -5.28
N ASP A 67 -9.86 -8.31 -5.96
CA ASP A 67 -10.15 -8.20 -7.39
C ASP A 67 -8.91 -8.30 -8.30
N TRP A 68 -7.70 -8.19 -7.74
CA TRP A 68 -6.47 -8.10 -8.53
C TRP A 68 -5.24 -8.55 -7.74
N SER A 69 -4.39 -9.36 -8.36
CA SER A 69 -3.07 -9.70 -7.83
C SER A 69 -2.00 -9.37 -8.86
N GLY A 70 -0.95 -8.67 -8.46
CA GLY A 70 0.16 -8.38 -9.37
C GLY A 70 1.37 -7.75 -8.71
N SER A 71 2.42 -7.63 -9.50
CA SER A 71 3.67 -7.00 -9.10
C SER A 71 3.55 -5.48 -9.11
N ALA A 72 3.97 -4.84 -8.04
CA ALA A 72 3.97 -3.39 -7.91
C ALA A 72 5.19 -2.92 -7.11
N VAL A 73 5.53 -1.65 -7.26
CA VAL A 73 6.64 -1.01 -6.54
C VAL A 73 6.09 0.09 -5.65
N ILE A 74 6.71 0.31 -4.49
CA ILE A 74 6.36 1.42 -3.61
C ILE A 74 6.84 2.72 -4.25
N ARG A 75 5.91 3.58 -4.65
CA ARG A 75 6.18 4.83 -5.35
C ARG A 75 6.21 6.04 -4.41
N GLU A 76 5.35 6.04 -3.41
CA GLU A 76 5.25 7.14 -2.44
C GLU A 76 5.01 6.62 -1.03
N ILE A 77 5.64 7.28 -0.06
CA ILE A 77 5.53 7.00 1.36
C ILE A 77 5.23 8.32 2.06
N GLN A 78 4.02 8.46 2.59
CA GLN A 78 3.66 9.60 3.41
C GLN A 78 3.79 9.22 4.88
N SER A 79 4.69 9.89 5.59
CA SER A 79 4.88 9.74 7.02
C SER A 79 4.68 11.07 7.73
N HIS A 80 4.39 11.01 9.02
CA HIS A 80 4.32 12.21 9.83
C HIS A 80 5.74 12.80 9.95
N PRO A 81 5.93 14.12 9.72
CA PRO A 81 7.25 14.76 9.73
C PRO A 81 7.97 14.77 11.10
N TRP A 82 7.32 14.31 12.16
CA TRP A 82 7.86 14.37 13.53
C TRP A 82 7.54 13.10 14.32
N LYS A 83 6.30 12.62 14.24
CA LYS A 83 5.93 11.32 14.81
C LYS A 83 6.38 10.21 13.86
N ARG A 84 6.81 9.06 14.38
CA ARG A 84 7.18 7.89 13.56
C ARG A 84 5.94 7.12 13.05
N ASN A 85 4.94 7.85 12.58
CA ASN A 85 3.66 7.30 12.13
C ASN A 85 3.58 7.36 10.61
N LEU A 86 3.23 6.24 10.00
CA LEU A 86 2.95 6.17 8.58
C LEU A 86 1.50 6.59 8.32
N TYR A 87 1.30 7.43 7.31
CA TYR A 87 -0.01 7.98 6.95
C TYR A 87 -0.61 7.33 5.72
N HIS A 88 0.21 7.09 4.70
CA HIS A 88 -0.27 6.58 3.43
C HIS A 88 0.87 5.89 2.67
N LEU A 89 0.53 4.85 1.92
CA LEU A 89 1.43 4.22 0.96
C LEU A 89 0.79 4.20 -0.43
N SER A 90 1.63 4.41 -1.44
CA SER A 90 1.25 4.39 -2.83
C SER A 90 2.04 3.30 -3.54
N PHE A 91 1.34 2.32 -4.12
CA PHE A 91 1.92 1.31 -4.98
C PHE A 91 1.64 1.65 -6.44
N PHE A 92 2.68 1.53 -7.26
CA PHE A 92 2.57 1.64 -8.70
C PHE A 92 2.73 0.26 -9.32
N HIS A 93 1.74 -0.17 -10.08
CA HIS A 93 1.85 -1.41 -10.84
C HIS A 93 2.99 -1.31 -11.84
N THR A 94 3.84 -2.33 -11.84
CA THR A 94 4.86 -2.51 -12.86
C THR A 94 4.49 -3.75 -13.66
N GLU A 95 4.19 -3.57 -14.94
CA GLU A 95 4.25 -4.67 -15.90
C GLU A 95 5.71 -5.15 -15.88
N ALA A 96 5.96 -6.28 -15.22
CA ALA A 96 7.27 -6.91 -15.28
C ALA A 96 7.46 -7.37 -16.73
N ALA A 97 8.40 -6.73 -17.43
CA ALA A 97 8.81 -7.12 -18.78
C ALA A 97 9.45 -8.52 -18.79
#